data_AF-A0A154VHN0-F1
#
_entry.id   AF-A0A154VHN0-F1
#
_cell.length_a   1.000
_cell.length_b   1.000
_cell.length_c   1.000
_cell.angle_alpha   90.00
_cell.angle_beta   90.00
_cell.angle_gamma   90.00
#
_symmetry.space_group_name_H-M   'P 1'
#
loop_
_entity.id
_entity.type
_entity.pdbx_description
1 polymer ?
#
loop_
_entity_poly.entity_id
_entity_poly.type
_entity_poly.pdbx_seq_one_letter_code
_entity_poly.pdbx_strand_id
1 'polypeptide(L)'
;MKFIREEQSPETTVNISIHYPSTDECVWKIGNQQPTRPAPCDKPQYFDIPLKGTKVAVEINGKELLTDSEPLYLKPTHLVIVGFGDSYGSGEGNPDVPAVWKKGFKPKRQTTSWLTNLKNLEKNGRARWLDERCHRSFFSQQSLTALGIASRSKTTFVSFLHYACAGAEMFDGLLTPQFAPEHSEAYSKYSQLNAAIRELCNLQTLGFRPADIEELSEDGDEKLLRINDTELRPYDKLDRKLRKQRRATNQMSPRSGIANCPDAFMPRKPDMVLLSIGGNDIGFKNMIQFFIVPVRHKLEYLGARLTFPDICPAVKYQNQVYQGTENVENHCKRRFKEMGYDAGSLIGKCCGSQNDKDYCDRCNKVCEPTHIKTKYTVTFKAIQRYLGVSNDQIYLTQYPDPFRANVLPNQETASSDSTAESASKAQDDIKTEPVYGDRQGYNVDSQWNALKTQIPFNLGKEWEFNLLEVEAKGLLAQVDDLRNAIATLNNVNVILGLRNAFLGHGWWMGSNKGLPSHAPEWAPSDWQAYKYEAAGRAIRTANDSYLTQAGAINQMNGTAHPNLLGHTLVADIIMEHEKVRDLYEAP
;
A
#
# COMPACT_ATOMS: atom_id res chain seq x y z
N MET A 1 -11.00 16.49 10.08
CA MET A 1 -10.57 16.74 11.48
C MET A 1 -9.12 17.17 11.46
N LYS A 2 -8.72 18.13 12.29
CA LYS A 2 -7.30 18.48 12.48
C LYS A 2 -6.71 17.52 13.50
N PHE A 3 -5.45 17.14 13.34
CA PHE A 3 -4.72 16.34 14.34
C PHE A 3 -4.78 16.99 15.73
N ILE A 4 -4.91 16.17 16.77
CA ILE A 4 -4.92 16.64 18.16
C ILE A 4 -3.50 17.04 18.56
N ARG A 5 -3.27 18.34 18.76
CA ARG A 5 -1.94 18.91 19.06
C ARG A 5 -1.69 19.22 20.53
N GLU A 6 -2.74 19.29 21.34
CA GLU A 6 -2.70 19.80 22.71
C GLU A 6 -3.32 18.80 23.70
N GLU A 7 -2.76 17.59 23.79
CA GLU A 7 -3.24 16.52 24.69
C GLU A 7 -3.32 16.95 26.16
N GLN A 8 -2.51 17.94 26.56
CA GLN A 8 -2.47 18.49 27.92
C GLN A 8 -3.58 19.52 28.20
N SER A 9 -4.29 19.97 27.17
CA SER A 9 -5.40 20.90 27.33
C SER A 9 -6.60 20.20 27.99
N PRO A 10 -7.23 20.79 29.02
CA PRO A 10 -8.47 20.25 29.59
C PRO A 10 -9.63 20.21 28.60
N GLU A 11 -9.57 21.02 27.54
CA GLU A 11 -10.59 21.09 26.49
C GLU A 11 -10.45 19.97 25.45
N THR A 12 -9.30 19.28 25.42
CA THR A 12 -9.10 18.14 24.53
C THR A 12 -9.67 16.88 25.19
N THR A 13 -10.94 16.60 24.89
CA THR A 13 -11.70 15.49 25.46
C THR A 13 -12.01 14.42 24.42
N VAL A 14 -12.23 13.20 24.91
CA VAL A 14 -12.80 12.08 24.15
C VAL A 14 -14.07 11.62 24.83
N ASN A 15 -15.09 11.28 24.03
CA ASN A 15 -16.35 10.78 24.57
C ASN A 15 -16.20 9.30 24.91
N ILE A 16 -16.41 8.95 26.17
CA ILE A 16 -16.24 7.58 26.69
C ILE A 16 -17.57 7.07 27.24
N SER A 17 -17.89 5.83 26.87
CA SER A 17 -19.00 5.07 27.44
C SER A 17 -18.55 4.35 28.71
N ILE A 18 -19.19 4.65 29.84
CA ILE A 18 -18.93 4.07 31.15
C ILE A 18 -20.20 3.37 31.65
N HIS A 19 -20.05 2.15 32.17
CA HIS A 19 -21.09 1.40 32.87
C HIS A 19 -20.46 0.51 33.92
N TYR A 20 -21.23 0.11 34.92
CA TYR A 20 -20.81 -0.83 35.96
C TYR A 20 -21.79 -2.01 35.98
N PRO A 21 -21.32 -3.27 36.02
CA PRO A 21 -22.20 -4.44 35.94
C PRO A 21 -22.98 -4.67 37.25
N SER A 22 -23.92 -3.77 37.55
CA SER A 22 -24.90 -3.88 38.63
C SER A 22 -26.28 -3.46 38.14
N THR A 23 -27.33 -4.03 38.70
CA THR A 23 -28.73 -3.63 38.48
C THR A 23 -29.16 -2.43 39.32
N ASP A 24 -28.27 -1.94 40.19
CA ASP A 24 -28.50 -0.80 41.08
C ASP A 24 -28.47 0.54 40.34
N GLU A 25 -28.79 1.63 41.06
CA GLU A 25 -28.59 2.99 40.57
C GLU A 25 -27.19 3.51 40.89
N CYS A 26 -26.56 4.13 39.90
CA CYS A 26 -25.25 4.75 39.96
C CYS A 26 -25.35 6.28 39.89
N VAL A 27 -24.59 6.96 40.73
CA VAL A 27 -24.25 8.39 40.60
C VAL A 27 -22.76 8.51 40.31
N TRP A 28 -22.42 9.04 39.13
CA TRP A 28 -21.04 9.22 38.69
C TRP A 28 -20.53 10.61 39.04
N LYS A 29 -19.29 10.69 39.53
CA LYS A 29 -18.54 11.93 39.79
C LYS A 29 -17.29 11.92 38.90
N ILE A 30 -17.24 12.81 37.91
CA ILE A 30 -16.17 12.87 36.90
C ILE A 30 -15.37 14.17 37.07
N GLY A 31 -14.17 14.06 37.63
CA GLY A 31 -13.31 15.22 37.92
C GLY A 31 -14.05 16.31 38.70
N ASN A 32 -14.12 17.51 38.14
CA ASN A 32 -14.82 18.65 38.73
C ASN A 32 -16.23 18.88 38.14
N GLN A 33 -16.77 17.92 37.39
CA GLN A 33 -18.12 18.01 36.85
C GLN A 33 -19.15 17.77 37.97
N GLN A 34 -20.36 18.29 37.78
CA GLN A 34 -21.47 18.02 38.70
C GLN A 34 -21.80 16.52 38.69
N PRO A 35 -22.09 15.90 39.85
CA PRO A 35 -22.51 14.51 39.91
C PRO A 35 -23.71 14.25 39.00
N THR A 36 -23.76 13.07 38.38
CA THR A 36 -24.92 12.69 37.58
C THR A 36 -26.17 12.51 38.44
N ARG A 37 -27.34 12.48 37.80
CA ARG A 37 -28.53 11.96 38.47
C ARG A 37 -28.42 10.44 38.61
N PRO A 38 -29.07 9.83 39.64
CA PRO A 38 -29.18 8.38 39.74
C PRO A 38 -29.74 7.79 38.44
N ALA A 39 -29.07 6.76 37.93
CA ALA A 39 -29.48 6.02 36.74
C ALA A 39 -28.96 4.58 36.82
N PRO A 40 -29.59 3.60 36.12
CA PRO A 40 -29.14 2.21 36.16
C PRO A 40 -27.65 2.06 35.81
N CYS A 41 -26.89 1.37 36.66
CA CYS A 41 -25.45 1.18 36.51
C CYS A 41 -25.09 0.38 35.24
N ASP A 42 -25.94 -0.57 34.84
CA ASP A 42 -25.77 -1.44 33.68
C ASP A 42 -26.03 -0.76 32.33
N LYS A 43 -26.55 0.47 32.34
CA LYS A 43 -26.78 1.26 31.13
C LYS A 43 -25.56 2.15 30.83
N PRO A 44 -25.01 2.07 29.59
CA PRO A 44 -23.97 2.98 29.14
C PRO A 44 -24.32 4.45 29.34
N GLN A 45 -23.48 5.17 30.08
CA GLN A 45 -23.50 6.63 30.19
C GLN A 45 -22.26 7.20 29.49
N TYR A 46 -22.43 8.35 28.84
CA TYR A 46 -21.38 8.95 28.01
C TYR A 46 -20.83 10.21 28.66
N PHE A 47 -19.51 10.29 28.77
CA PHE A 47 -18.81 11.40 29.41
C PHE A 47 -17.68 11.90 28.51
N ASP A 48 -17.50 13.22 28.49
CA ASP A 48 -16.33 13.83 27.87
C ASP A 48 -15.17 13.82 28.85
N ILE A 49 -14.19 12.96 28.56
CA ILE A 49 -13.02 12.70 29.40
C ILE A 49 -11.80 13.39 28.79
N PRO A 50 -11.10 14.27 29.53
CA PRO A 50 -9.85 14.86 29.04
C PRO A 50 -8.79 13.80 28.72
N LEU A 51 -8.08 13.94 27.60
CA LEU A 51 -6.98 13.02 27.25
C LEU A 51 -5.85 13.01 28.29
N LYS A 52 -5.61 14.15 28.96
CA LYS A 52 -4.68 14.22 30.10
C LYS A 52 -5.08 13.36 31.30
N GLY A 53 -6.32 12.86 31.32
CA GLY A 53 -6.90 12.03 32.37
C GLY A 53 -7.74 12.81 33.38
N THR A 54 -8.62 12.10 34.07
CA THR A 54 -9.47 12.62 35.14
C THR A 54 -9.75 11.57 36.21
N LYS A 55 -10.16 12.01 37.39
CA LYS A 55 -10.65 11.13 38.46
C LYS A 55 -12.10 10.75 38.18
N VAL A 56 -12.45 9.50 38.46
CA VAL A 56 -13.78 8.94 38.35
C VAL A 56 -14.13 8.29 39.69
N ALA A 57 -15.24 8.72 40.27
CA ALA A 57 -15.84 8.11 41.46
C ALA A 57 -17.29 7.71 41.14
N VAL A 58 -17.78 6.67 41.83
CA VAL A 58 -19.12 6.15 41.65
C VAL A 58 -19.74 5.80 43.00
N GLU A 59 -20.97 6.24 43.16
CA GLU A 59 -21.82 5.90 44.29
C GLU A 59 -22.91 4.94 43.82
N ILE A 60 -23.09 3.85 44.55
CA ILE A 60 -24.11 2.82 44.27
C ILE A 60 -25.00 2.72 45.51
N ASN A 61 -26.30 2.99 45.35
CA ASN A 61 -27.29 2.95 46.44
C ASN A 61 -26.87 3.74 47.71
N GLY A 62 -26.33 4.95 47.55
CA GLY A 62 -25.92 5.78 48.70
C GLY A 62 -24.56 5.41 49.30
N LYS A 63 -23.90 4.37 48.78
CA LYS A 63 -22.57 3.93 49.22
C LYS A 63 -21.54 4.26 48.14
N GLU A 64 -20.54 5.06 48.49
CA GLU A 64 -19.39 5.27 47.61
C GLU A 64 -18.60 3.96 47.45
N LEU A 65 -18.53 3.45 46.21
CA LEU A 65 -17.75 2.28 45.86
C LEU A 65 -16.32 2.67 45.45
N LEU A 66 -16.21 3.82 44.77
CA LEU A 66 -14.97 4.54 44.50
C LEU A 66 -15.12 5.91 45.16
N THR A 67 -14.28 6.21 46.15
CA THR A 67 -14.37 7.46 46.92
C THR A 67 -13.45 8.53 46.33
N ASP A 68 -13.62 9.78 46.76
CA ASP A 68 -12.66 10.86 46.42
C ASP A 68 -11.26 10.60 46.99
N SER A 69 -11.15 9.80 48.05
CA SER A 69 -9.87 9.38 48.64
C SER A 69 -9.22 8.22 47.89
N GLU A 70 -10.01 7.38 47.18
CA GLU A 70 -9.55 6.26 46.35
C GLU A 70 -10.27 6.25 44.97
N PRO A 71 -10.06 7.28 44.13
CA PRO A 71 -10.76 7.38 42.84
C PRO A 71 -10.11 6.48 41.79
N LEU A 72 -10.90 6.02 40.81
CA LEU A 72 -10.35 5.46 39.58
C LEU A 72 -9.78 6.60 38.73
N TYR A 73 -8.50 6.52 38.35
CA TYR A 73 -7.91 7.50 37.44
C TYR A 73 -8.07 7.03 36.00
N LEU A 74 -9.04 7.62 35.29
CA LEU A 74 -9.29 7.31 33.89
C LEU A 74 -8.43 8.21 33.01
N LYS A 75 -7.46 7.62 32.32
CA LYS A 75 -6.56 8.30 31.38
C LYS A 75 -6.63 7.62 30.02
N PRO A 76 -7.37 8.20 29.05
CA PRO A 76 -7.43 7.64 27.71
C PRO A 76 -6.05 7.68 27.04
N THR A 77 -5.67 6.61 26.36
CA THR A 77 -4.44 6.54 25.58
C THR A 77 -4.67 7.20 24.23
N HIS A 78 -3.85 8.17 23.84
CA HIS A 78 -3.88 8.70 22.47
C HIS A 78 -2.78 8.03 21.65
N LEU A 79 -3.18 7.17 20.70
CA LEU A 79 -2.27 6.49 19.79
C LEU A 79 -2.24 7.21 18.43
N VAL A 80 -1.05 7.58 17.97
CA VAL A 80 -0.82 8.28 16.70
C VAL A 80 -0.17 7.31 15.71
N ILE A 81 -0.92 6.95 14.68
CA ILE A 81 -0.47 6.06 13.61
C ILE A 81 -0.27 6.87 12.33
N VAL A 82 0.88 6.76 11.70
CA VAL A 82 1.16 7.38 10.40
C VAL A 82 1.24 6.30 9.32
N GLY A 83 0.49 6.48 8.23
CA GLY A 83 0.50 5.57 7.09
C GLY A 83 1.21 6.16 5.87
N PHE A 84 2.36 5.61 5.51
CA PHE A 84 3.10 5.93 4.29
C PHE A 84 3.06 4.77 3.29
N GLY A 85 3.15 5.09 2.01
CA GLY A 85 3.27 4.05 1.00
C GLY A 85 2.87 4.42 -0.42
N ASP A 86 2.86 3.41 -1.27
CA ASP A 86 2.40 3.46 -2.64
C ASP A 86 0.89 3.11 -2.75
N SER A 87 0.50 2.56 -3.89
CA SER A 87 -0.87 2.14 -4.20
C SER A 87 -1.39 0.99 -3.34
N TYR A 88 -0.53 0.09 -2.85
CA TYR A 88 -0.95 -0.95 -1.89
C TYR A 88 -1.25 -0.34 -0.52
N GLY A 89 -0.46 0.65 -0.11
CA GLY A 89 -0.70 1.40 1.11
C GLY A 89 -1.94 2.30 1.02
N SER A 90 -2.18 2.94 -0.14
CA SER A 90 -3.29 3.88 -0.32
C SER A 90 -4.66 3.22 -0.44
N GLY A 91 -4.72 1.95 -0.85
CA GLY A 91 -5.98 1.27 -1.14
C GLY A 91 -6.47 1.49 -2.58
N GLU A 92 -5.54 1.73 -3.51
CA GLU A 92 -5.80 1.76 -4.95
C GLU A 92 -6.65 0.55 -5.37
N GLY A 93 -7.64 0.75 -6.24
CA GLY A 93 -8.60 -0.30 -6.55
C GLY A 93 -9.88 -0.28 -5.73
N ASN A 94 -9.90 0.35 -4.55
CA ASN A 94 -11.00 0.26 -3.59
C ASN A 94 -11.61 1.64 -3.28
N PRO A 95 -12.30 2.29 -4.23
CA PRO A 95 -12.96 3.58 -3.99
C PRO A 95 -13.98 3.53 -2.85
N ASP A 96 -14.00 4.52 -1.96
CA ASP A 96 -15.01 4.62 -0.90
C ASP A 96 -16.45 4.58 -1.43
N VAL A 97 -16.64 5.06 -2.66
CA VAL A 97 -17.88 4.85 -3.42
C VAL A 97 -17.53 4.20 -4.77
N PRO A 98 -17.88 2.92 -5.02
CA PRO A 98 -17.55 2.26 -6.27
C PRO A 98 -18.43 2.75 -7.42
N ALA A 99 -17.99 2.47 -8.65
CA ALA A 99 -18.74 2.80 -9.84
C ALA A 99 -20.12 2.11 -9.85
N VAL A 100 -21.14 2.85 -10.29
CA VAL A 100 -22.53 2.41 -10.36
C VAL A 100 -22.97 2.35 -11.81
N TRP A 101 -23.27 1.15 -12.26
CA TRP A 101 -23.69 0.86 -13.64
C TRP A 101 -25.21 0.98 -13.80
N LYS A 102 -25.64 1.33 -15.02
CA LYS A 102 -27.06 1.48 -15.34
C LYS A 102 -27.83 0.19 -15.14
N LYS A 103 -28.97 0.27 -14.44
CA LYS A 103 -29.88 -0.87 -14.27
C LYS A 103 -30.36 -1.40 -15.62
N GLY A 104 -30.33 -2.72 -15.80
CA GLY A 104 -30.80 -3.39 -17.02
C GLY A 104 -29.85 -3.32 -18.22
N PHE A 105 -28.70 -2.64 -18.10
CA PHE A 105 -27.65 -2.70 -19.11
C PHE A 105 -27.05 -4.12 -19.14
N LYS A 106 -27.18 -4.82 -20.28
CA LYS A 106 -26.63 -6.16 -20.49
C LYS A 106 -25.61 -6.11 -21.64
N PRO A 107 -24.29 -6.13 -21.36
CA PRO A 107 -23.27 -6.08 -22.40
C PRO A 107 -23.19 -7.39 -23.18
N LYS A 108 -22.69 -7.33 -24.41
CA LYS A 108 -22.38 -8.54 -25.19
C LYS A 108 -21.11 -9.19 -24.63
N ARG A 109 -21.19 -10.50 -24.38
CA ARG A 109 -20.11 -11.35 -23.84
C ARG A 109 -18.72 -11.15 -24.48
N GLN A 110 -18.68 -11.00 -25.80
CA GLN A 110 -17.42 -10.98 -26.55
C GLN A 110 -16.73 -9.61 -26.60
N THR A 111 -17.34 -8.55 -26.03
CA THR A 111 -16.80 -7.19 -26.14
C THR A 111 -16.47 -6.61 -24.77
N THR A 112 -15.31 -5.95 -24.67
CA THR A 112 -14.85 -5.22 -23.47
C THR A 112 -14.91 -3.71 -23.65
N SER A 113 -15.22 -3.22 -24.86
CA SER A 113 -15.28 -1.79 -25.19
C SER A 113 -16.33 -1.01 -24.39
N TRP A 114 -17.33 -1.68 -23.82
CA TRP A 114 -18.34 -1.03 -23.01
C TRP A 114 -17.81 -0.63 -21.62
N LEU A 115 -16.72 -1.25 -21.14
CA LEU A 115 -16.11 -0.95 -19.83
C LEU A 115 -15.60 0.50 -19.77
N THR A 116 -15.13 1.04 -20.90
CA THR A 116 -14.62 2.41 -21.00
C THR A 116 -15.69 3.45 -21.33
N ASN A 117 -16.89 3.01 -21.72
CA ASN A 117 -17.97 3.92 -22.11
C ASN A 117 -18.74 4.43 -20.88
N LEU A 118 -18.39 5.64 -20.44
CA LEU A 118 -19.01 6.32 -19.30
C LEU A 118 -20.53 6.49 -19.41
N LYS A 119 -21.13 6.42 -20.62
CA LYS A 119 -22.59 6.47 -20.79
C LYS A 119 -23.29 5.24 -20.22
N ASN A 120 -22.56 4.18 -19.89
CA ASN A 120 -23.09 2.97 -19.25
C ASN A 120 -23.18 3.11 -17.72
N LEU A 121 -22.64 4.19 -17.14
CA LEU A 121 -22.77 4.52 -15.72
C LEU A 121 -24.03 5.33 -15.45
N GLU A 122 -24.50 5.26 -14.21
CA GLU A 122 -25.51 6.19 -13.68
C GLU A 122 -24.99 7.63 -13.70
N LYS A 123 -25.89 8.64 -13.66
CA LYS A 123 -25.54 10.07 -13.80
C LYS A 123 -24.44 10.55 -12.82
N ASN A 124 -24.35 9.93 -11.65
CA ASN A 124 -23.31 10.14 -10.64
C ASN A 124 -22.62 8.83 -10.24
N GLY A 125 -22.66 7.82 -11.11
CA GLY A 125 -22.14 6.48 -10.86
C GLY A 125 -20.63 6.34 -11.08
N ARG A 126 -19.87 7.44 -10.99
CA ARG A 126 -18.40 7.37 -11.07
C ARG A 126 -17.84 6.96 -9.71
N ALA A 127 -16.77 6.18 -9.74
CA ALA A 127 -16.03 5.85 -8.54
C ALA A 127 -15.46 7.11 -7.86
N ARG A 128 -15.39 7.09 -6.52
CA ARG A 128 -14.86 8.20 -5.70
C ARG A 128 -14.05 7.71 -4.50
N TRP A 129 -13.01 8.45 -4.15
CA TRP A 129 -12.10 8.20 -3.04
C TRP A 129 -12.13 9.33 -2.01
N LEU A 130 -11.68 9.07 -0.78
CA LEU A 130 -11.38 10.10 0.22
C LEU A 130 -10.34 11.09 -0.30
N ASP A 131 -9.34 10.60 -1.03
CA ASP A 131 -8.36 11.41 -1.76
C ASP A 131 -8.27 10.92 -3.21
N GLU A 132 -8.94 11.63 -4.13
CA GLU A 132 -8.97 11.34 -5.57
C GLU A 132 -7.61 11.44 -6.25
N ARG A 133 -6.65 12.17 -5.67
CA ARG A 133 -5.32 12.34 -6.28
C ARG A 133 -4.42 11.16 -5.95
N CYS A 134 -4.48 10.72 -4.71
CA CYS A 134 -3.65 9.63 -4.20
C CYS A 134 -4.34 8.26 -4.22
N HIS A 135 -5.60 8.22 -4.67
CA HIS A 135 -6.50 7.07 -4.55
C HIS A 135 -6.45 6.49 -3.14
N ARG A 136 -6.51 7.39 -2.14
CA ARG A 136 -6.51 7.01 -0.74
C ARG A 136 -7.91 6.61 -0.33
N SER A 137 -8.03 5.40 0.19
CA SER A 137 -9.30 4.76 0.53
C SER A 137 -9.38 4.44 2.02
N PHE A 138 -10.58 4.54 2.60
CA PHE A 138 -10.86 3.98 3.92
C PHE A 138 -10.68 2.45 3.97
N PHE A 139 -10.80 1.78 2.83
CA PHE A 139 -10.65 0.33 2.71
C PHE A 139 -9.19 -0.12 2.52
N SER A 140 -8.22 0.79 2.66
CA SER A 140 -6.80 0.42 2.65
C SER A 140 -6.44 -0.40 3.89
N GLN A 141 -5.46 -1.29 3.76
CA GLN A 141 -4.96 -2.09 4.89
C GLN A 141 -4.52 -1.21 6.06
N GLN A 142 -3.96 -0.02 5.78
CA GLN A 142 -3.49 0.89 6.83
C GLN A 142 -4.66 1.49 7.63
N SER A 143 -5.74 1.86 6.93
CA SER A 143 -6.98 2.32 7.55
C SER A 143 -7.65 1.22 8.37
N LEU A 144 -7.68 -0.01 7.84
CA LEU A 144 -8.28 -1.17 8.51
C LEU A 144 -7.47 -1.61 9.74
N THR A 145 -6.14 -1.55 9.70
CA THR A 145 -5.28 -1.77 10.89
C THR A 145 -5.56 -0.72 11.96
N ALA A 146 -5.58 0.57 11.61
CA ALA A 146 -5.86 1.63 12.58
C ALA A 146 -7.26 1.50 13.21
N LEU A 147 -8.27 1.18 12.40
CA LEU A 147 -9.61 0.86 12.88
C LEU A 147 -9.61 -0.39 13.77
N GLY A 148 -8.85 -1.41 13.39
CA GLY A 148 -8.68 -2.65 14.13
C GLY A 148 -8.13 -2.43 15.54
N ILE A 149 -7.13 -1.56 15.68
CA ILE A 149 -6.56 -1.13 16.97
C ILE A 149 -7.60 -0.34 17.78
N ALA A 150 -8.23 0.67 17.16
CA ALA A 150 -9.21 1.54 17.82
C ALA A 150 -10.43 0.78 18.35
N SER A 151 -10.88 -0.25 17.62
CA SER A 151 -12.08 -1.05 17.95
C SER A 151 -11.84 -2.12 18.99
N ARG A 152 -10.59 -2.57 19.18
CA ARG A 152 -10.23 -3.61 20.14
C ARG A 152 -9.79 -3.05 21.49
N SER A 153 -9.25 -1.82 21.53
CA SER A 153 -8.88 -1.17 22.78
C SER A 153 -10.06 -0.44 23.42
N LYS A 154 -10.25 -0.61 24.74
CA LYS A 154 -11.36 0.00 25.49
C LYS A 154 -11.12 1.47 25.85
N THR A 155 -9.86 1.91 25.85
CA THR A 155 -9.43 3.21 26.39
C THR A 155 -8.52 3.97 25.42
N THR A 156 -8.30 3.46 24.21
CA THR A 156 -7.43 4.10 23.22
C THR A 156 -8.22 4.89 22.19
N PHE A 157 -7.86 6.16 22.05
CA PHE A 157 -8.24 7.01 20.94
C PHE A 157 -7.13 6.99 19.88
N VAL A 158 -7.47 6.62 18.65
CA VAL A 158 -6.50 6.51 17.55
C VAL A 158 -6.60 7.69 16.60
N SER A 159 -5.51 8.45 16.46
CA SER A 159 -5.31 9.39 15.35
C SER A 159 -4.56 8.70 14.22
N PHE A 160 -5.26 8.41 13.13
CA PHE A 160 -4.62 7.84 11.93
C PHE A 160 -4.37 8.93 10.88
N LEU A 161 -3.09 9.16 10.58
CA LEU A 161 -2.62 10.12 9.59
C LEU A 161 -2.17 9.39 8.32
N HIS A 162 -3.06 9.30 7.35
CA HIS A 162 -2.84 8.52 6.14
C HIS A 162 -2.30 9.40 5.01
N TYR A 163 -1.07 9.12 4.56
CA TYR A 163 -0.36 9.86 3.51
C TYR A 163 0.09 9.01 2.32
N ALA A 164 -0.09 7.68 2.35
CA ALA A 164 0.17 6.83 1.20
C ALA A 164 -0.49 7.36 -0.07
N CYS A 165 0.16 7.15 -1.20
CA CYS A 165 -0.25 7.72 -2.48
C CYS A 165 0.07 6.77 -3.63
N ALA A 166 -0.93 6.49 -4.46
CA ALA A 166 -0.77 5.62 -5.62
C ALA A 166 0.36 6.07 -6.55
N GLY A 167 1.14 5.11 -7.05
CA GLY A 167 2.30 5.37 -7.90
C GLY A 167 3.51 5.99 -7.18
N ALA A 168 3.50 6.10 -5.84
CA ALA A 168 4.64 6.66 -5.13
C ALA A 168 5.83 5.69 -5.12
N GLU A 169 7.01 6.29 -5.15
CA GLU A 169 8.30 5.67 -4.84
C GLU A 169 8.91 6.34 -3.61
N MET A 170 9.97 5.74 -3.07
CA MET A 170 10.70 6.33 -1.94
C MET A 170 11.21 7.75 -2.23
N PHE A 171 11.77 7.95 -3.43
CA PHE A 171 12.36 9.23 -3.87
C PHE A 171 11.47 10.02 -4.84
N ASP A 172 10.25 9.55 -5.09
CA ASP A 172 9.21 10.25 -5.85
C ASP A 172 7.85 10.03 -5.19
N GLY A 173 7.53 10.88 -4.22
CA GLY A 173 6.29 10.83 -3.45
C GLY A 173 6.53 10.78 -1.95
N LEU A 174 7.30 9.81 -1.45
CA LEU A 174 7.53 9.68 -0.01
C LEU A 174 8.46 10.78 0.53
N LEU A 175 9.68 10.89 -0.01
CA LEU A 175 10.67 11.88 0.42
C LEU A 175 10.56 13.21 -0.35
N THR A 176 10.23 13.17 -1.64
CA THR A 176 10.00 14.37 -2.47
C THR A 176 8.56 14.47 -2.96
N PRO A 177 8.07 15.67 -3.30
CA PRO A 177 6.75 15.82 -3.90
C PRO A 177 6.59 14.94 -5.14
N GLN A 178 5.51 14.15 -5.17
CA GLN A 178 5.26 13.20 -6.25
C GLN A 178 4.89 13.90 -7.55
N PHE A 179 5.39 13.41 -8.68
CA PHE A 179 4.78 13.66 -9.99
C PHE A 179 4.07 12.40 -10.50
N ALA A 180 2.73 12.42 -10.50
CA ALA A 180 1.93 11.28 -10.92
C ALA A 180 1.06 11.67 -12.11
N PRO A 181 1.59 11.72 -13.35
CA PRO A 181 0.82 12.15 -14.53
C PRO A 181 -0.39 11.25 -14.81
N GLU A 182 -0.36 10.01 -14.35
CA GLU A 182 -1.49 9.07 -14.42
C GLU A 182 -2.68 9.49 -13.54
N HIS A 183 -2.48 10.40 -12.58
CA HIS A 183 -3.52 10.87 -11.65
C HIS A 183 -3.65 12.41 -11.62
N SER A 184 -2.60 13.16 -11.96
CA SER A 184 -2.58 14.62 -11.97
C SER A 184 -1.46 15.19 -12.84
N GLU A 185 -1.74 16.24 -13.59
CA GLU A 185 -0.74 16.98 -14.39
C GLU A 185 0.24 17.82 -13.56
N ALA A 186 0.06 17.87 -12.24
CA ALA A 186 0.83 18.70 -11.32
C ALA A 186 1.50 17.84 -10.24
N TYR A 187 2.60 18.31 -9.66
CA TYR A 187 3.23 17.73 -8.48
C TYR A 187 2.34 17.84 -7.22
N SER A 188 2.48 16.88 -6.31
CA SER A 188 1.78 16.91 -5.02
C SER A 188 2.28 18.11 -4.21
N LYS A 189 1.42 18.75 -3.40
CA LYS A 189 1.82 19.95 -2.67
C LYS A 189 2.97 19.68 -1.68
N TYR A 190 3.00 18.48 -1.10
CA TYR A 190 4.03 18.01 -0.19
C TYR A 190 4.38 16.55 -0.53
N SER A 191 5.58 16.11 -0.18
CA SER A 191 5.88 14.69 -0.06
C SER A 191 5.12 14.10 1.13
N GLN A 192 5.00 12.77 1.21
CA GLN A 192 4.30 12.12 2.32
C GLN A 192 4.95 12.46 3.66
N LEU A 193 6.29 12.41 3.75
CA LEU A 193 7.03 12.78 4.94
C LEU A 193 6.81 14.25 5.31
N ASN A 194 6.86 15.16 4.34
CA ASN A 194 6.62 16.58 4.57
C ASN A 194 5.17 16.87 5.00
N ALA A 195 4.19 16.09 4.52
CA ALA A 195 2.81 16.21 4.95
C ALA A 195 2.65 15.80 6.42
N ALA A 196 3.26 14.69 6.84
CA ALA A 196 3.27 14.25 8.23
C ALA A 196 3.95 15.27 9.16
N ILE A 197 5.15 15.74 8.82
CA ILE A 197 5.87 16.75 9.60
C ILE A 197 5.02 18.02 9.77
N ARG A 198 4.33 18.46 8.72
CA ARG A 198 3.45 19.64 8.79
C ARG A 198 2.24 19.45 9.70
N GLU A 199 1.69 18.24 9.74
CA GLU A 199 0.52 17.94 10.58
C GLU A 199 0.92 17.84 12.06
N LEU A 200 2.07 17.22 12.35
CA LEU A 200 2.61 17.02 13.70
C LEU A 200 3.29 18.26 14.30
N CYS A 201 3.75 19.19 13.46
CA CYS A 201 4.43 20.40 13.92
C CYS A 201 3.45 21.53 14.28
N ASN A 202 3.70 22.17 15.42
CA ASN A 202 2.93 23.32 15.88
C ASN A 202 3.32 24.65 15.20
N LEU A 203 4.44 24.69 14.48
CA LEU A 203 4.83 25.88 13.72
C LEU A 203 3.92 26.07 12.49
N GLN A 204 3.40 27.29 12.33
CA GLN A 204 2.56 27.65 11.19
C GLN A 204 3.32 27.62 9.85
N THR A 205 4.61 27.97 9.88
CA THR A 205 5.49 27.98 8.72
C THR A 205 6.72 27.12 8.99
N LEU A 206 7.09 26.29 8.02
CA LEU A 206 8.25 25.40 8.10
C LEU A 206 9.28 25.81 7.06
N GLY A 207 10.53 25.90 7.51
CA GLY A 207 11.69 25.90 6.62
C GLY A 207 11.89 24.51 6.02
N PHE A 208 12.59 24.46 4.88
CA PHE A 208 13.02 23.21 4.26
C PHE A 208 14.54 23.14 4.36
N ARG A 209 15.08 21.98 4.68
CA ARG A 209 16.52 21.72 4.80
C ARG A 209 16.91 20.52 3.93
N PRO A 210 18.20 20.37 3.61
CA PRO A 210 18.71 19.10 3.08
C PRO A 210 18.26 17.95 3.98
N ALA A 211 17.99 16.80 3.39
CA ALA A 211 17.90 15.55 4.14
C ALA A 211 19.25 15.34 4.84
N ASP A 212 19.32 15.73 6.10
CA ASP A 212 20.52 15.70 6.94
C ASP A 212 20.73 14.28 7.42
N ILE A 213 21.22 13.46 6.50
CA ILE A 213 21.48 12.05 6.69
C ILE A 213 22.97 11.92 6.40
N GLU A 214 23.78 12.27 7.41
CA GLU A 214 25.24 12.49 7.29
C GLU A 214 26.04 11.26 6.78
N GLU A 215 25.41 10.11 6.56
CA GLU A 215 26.03 8.89 6.01
C GLU A 215 24.98 8.11 5.18
N LEU A 216 24.69 8.55 3.95
CA LEU A 216 23.63 7.97 3.12
C LEU A 216 24.01 6.66 2.39
N SER A 217 25.26 6.25 2.50
CA SER A 217 25.76 4.90 2.22
C SER A 217 27.12 4.79 2.91
N GLU A 218 27.47 3.64 3.49
CA GLU A 218 28.83 3.39 4.01
C GLU A 218 29.88 3.49 2.88
N ASP A 219 29.45 3.46 1.61
CA ASP A 219 30.26 3.65 0.40
C ASP A 219 29.81 4.90 -0.38
N GLY A 220 30.59 5.97 -0.30
CA GLY A 220 30.23 7.35 -0.65
C GLY A 220 30.10 7.74 -2.13
N ASP A 221 29.72 6.86 -3.06
CA ASP A 221 29.62 7.23 -4.50
C ASP A 221 28.37 6.74 -5.25
N GLU A 222 27.40 6.13 -4.56
CA GLU A 222 26.21 5.60 -5.24
C GLU A 222 25.30 6.72 -5.77
N LYS A 223 25.31 6.89 -7.09
CA LYS A 223 24.18 7.50 -7.80
C LYS A 223 22.97 6.62 -7.57
N LEU A 224 22.22 6.90 -6.50
CA LEU A 224 20.82 6.52 -6.41
C LEU A 224 20.20 6.85 -7.77
N LEU A 225 19.66 5.85 -8.46
CA LEU A 225 18.93 6.04 -9.71
C LEU A 225 17.68 6.86 -9.38
N ARG A 226 17.88 8.17 -9.30
CA ARG A 226 16.86 9.13 -8.92
C ARG A 226 16.11 9.42 -10.21
N ILE A 227 14.90 8.87 -10.33
CA ILE A 227 13.99 9.15 -11.46
C ILE A 227 13.77 10.67 -11.58
N ASN A 228 13.75 11.36 -10.44
CA ASN A 228 13.79 12.81 -10.37
C ASN A 228 15.22 13.29 -10.10
N ASP A 229 15.65 14.37 -10.76
CA ASP A 229 16.97 15.01 -10.56
C ASP A 229 17.16 15.62 -9.14
N THR A 230 16.57 15.04 -8.10
CA THR A 230 16.61 15.54 -6.73
C THR A 230 17.93 15.18 -6.05
N GLU A 231 18.41 16.08 -5.21
CA GLU A 231 19.52 15.86 -4.28
C GLU A 231 19.03 15.89 -2.83
N LEU A 232 17.72 15.67 -2.64
CA LEU A 232 17.00 15.78 -1.36
C LEU A 232 17.32 17.09 -0.60
N ARG A 233 17.63 18.16 -1.34
CA ARG A 233 17.94 19.47 -0.79
C ARG A 233 17.06 20.57 -1.36
N PRO A 234 16.78 21.63 -0.59
CA PRO A 234 16.07 22.79 -1.11
C PRO A 234 16.82 23.36 -2.31
N TYR A 235 16.06 23.79 -3.33
CA TYR A 235 16.59 24.44 -4.54
C TYR A 235 17.51 23.57 -5.41
N ASP A 236 17.39 22.24 -5.32
CA ASP A 236 18.05 21.30 -6.21
C ASP A 236 17.51 21.34 -7.66
N LYS A 237 17.97 20.43 -8.53
CA LYS A 237 17.53 20.41 -9.94
C LYS A 237 16.04 20.08 -10.08
N LEU A 238 15.45 19.30 -9.15
CA LEU A 238 14.01 19.04 -9.11
C LEU A 238 13.22 20.33 -8.86
N ASP A 239 13.72 21.24 -8.01
CA ASP A 239 13.06 22.51 -7.71
C ASP A 239 12.73 23.34 -8.97
N ARG A 240 13.56 23.25 -10.02
CA ARG A 240 13.28 23.90 -11.31
C ARG A 240 11.94 23.44 -11.93
N LYS A 241 11.60 22.15 -11.82
CA LYS A 241 10.33 21.59 -12.28
C LYS A 241 9.18 22.11 -11.40
N LEU A 242 9.38 22.09 -10.08
CA LEU A 242 8.40 22.56 -9.07
C LEU A 242 8.08 24.07 -9.19
N ARG A 243 9.06 24.90 -9.58
CA ARG A 243 8.89 26.37 -9.78
C ARG A 243 7.78 26.70 -10.77
N LYS A 244 7.62 25.90 -11.83
CA LYS A 244 6.57 26.13 -12.83
C LYS A 244 5.19 26.08 -12.18
N GLN A 245 4.94 25.05 -11.37
CA GLN A 245 3.70 24.90 -10.65
C GLN A 245 3.51 25.99 -9.59
N ARG A 246 4.54 26.35 -8.81
CA ARG A 246 4.45 27.43 -7.82
C ARG A 246 4.03 28.76 -8.44
N ARG A 247 4.57 29.07 -9.63
CA ARG A 247 4.17 30.25 -10.41
C ARG A 247 2.73 30.15 -10.90
N ALA A 248 2.34 28.98 -11.41
CA ALA A 248 0.99 28.75 -11.91
C ALA A 248 -0.09 28.81 -10.82
N THR A 249 0.23 28.37 -9.60
CA THR A 249 -0.73 28.32 -8.47
C THR A 249 -0.64 29.52 -7.53
N ASN A 250 0.36 30.40 -7.71
CA ASN A 250 0.71 31.46 -6.75
C ASN A 250 0.90 30.93 -5.31
N GLN A 251 1.53 29.76 -5.17
CA GLN A 251 1.81 29.11 -3.88
C GLN A 251 3.31 28.89 -3.67
N MET A 252 3.74 28.87 -2.40
CA MET A 252 5.14 28.61 -2.03
C MET A 252 5.54 27.13 -2.07
N SER A 253 4.60 26.24 -2.38
CA SER A 253 4.75 24.78 -2.47
C SER A 253 4.27 24.29 -3.84
N PRO A 254 4.78 23.15 -4.35
CA PRO A 254 5.71 22.22 -3.70
C PRO A 254 7.15 22.74 -3.64
N ARG A 255 7.95 22.22 -2.70
CA ARG A 255 9.39 22.49 -2.57
C ARG A 255 10.19 21.19 -2.51
N SER A 256 11.41 21.23 -3.01
CA SER A 256 12.39 20.16 -2.76
C SER A 256 12.94 20.25 -1.32
N GLY A 257 13.58 19.19 -0.85
CA GLY A 257 14.08 19.05 0.52
C GLY A 257 13.02 18.61 1.53
N ILE A 258 13.44 18.47 2.78
CA ILE A 258 12.61 17.99 3.88
C ILE A 258 12.22 19.15 4.79
N ALA A 259 10.94 19.20 5.17
CA ALA A 259 10.41 20.17 6.10
C ALA A 259 11.08 19.98 7.47
N ASN A 260 11.55 21.06 8.08
CA ASN A 260 12.25 21.02 9.35
C ASN A 260 11.35 21.53 10.46
N CYS A 261 10.95 20.64 11.37
CA CYS A 261 10.31 20.99 12.64
C CYS A 261 11.28 20.68 13.78
N PRO A 262 11.71 21.68 14.57
CA PRO A 262 12.51 21.40 15.76
C PRO A 262 11.71 20.60 16.79
N ASP A 263 12.36 19.71 17.55
CA ASP A 263 11.71 18.81 18.52
C ASP A 263 10.81 19.55 19.52
N ALA A 264 11.21 20.74 19.97
CA ALA A 264 10.42 21.59 20.88
C ALA A 264 9.04 22.00 20.30
N PHE A 265 8.84 21.90 18.98
CA PHE A 265 7.59 22.23 18.29
C PHE A 265 6.88 21.02 17.71
N MET A 266 7.38 19.80 17.95
CA MET A 266 6.70 18.55 17.64
C MET A 266 6.25 17.91 18.96
N PRO A 267 5.18 18.42 19.59
CA PRO A 267 4.75 17.97 20.91
C PRO A 267 4.34 16.49 20.92
N ARG A 268 4.00 15.95 19.74
CA ARG A 268 3.59 14.58 19.55
C ARG A 268 4.32 13.94 18.39
N LYS A 269 4.95 12.80 18.67
CA LYS A 269 5.57 11.92 17.68
C LYS A 269 4.63 10.76 17.35
N PRO A 270 4.78 10.07 16.21
CA PRO A 270 4.03 8.84 15.95
C PRO A 270 4.40 7.74 16.94
N ASP A 271 3.44 6.89 17.32
CA ASP A 271 3.70 5.64 18.03
C ASP A 271 3.98 4.49 17.07
N MET A 272 3.39 4.58 15.88
CA MET A 272 3.46 3.57 14.84
C MET A 272 3.52 4.22 13.46
N VAL A 273 4.40 3.71 12.60
CA VAL A 273 4.47 4.05 11.18
C VAL A 273 4.20 2.78 10.38
N LEU A 274 3.09 2.76 9.64
CA LEU A 274 2.80 1.75 8.64
C LEU A 274 3.43 2.17 7.32
N LEU A 275 4.32 1.34 6.77
CA LEU A 275 5.06 1.64 5.55
C LEU A 275 4.83 0.55 4.50
N SER A 276 4.24 0.90 3.35
CA SER A 276 4.04 0.00 2.20
C SER A 276 4.65 0.61 0.95
N ILE A 277 5.93 0.35 0.67
CA ILE A 277 6.67 1.00 -0.41
C ILE A 277 7.76 0.07 -0.97
N GLY A 278 8.16 0.28 -2.23
CA GLY A 278 9.32 -0.37 -2.87
C GLY A 278 9.00 -1.18 -4.13
N GLY A 279 7.73 -1.53 -4.36
CA GLY A 279 7.29 -2.22 -5.57
C GLY A 279 7.47 -1.35 -6.82
N ASN A 280 7.08 -0.08 -6.75
CA ASN A 280 7.30 0.86 -7.85
C ASN A 280 8.80 1.12 -8.08
N ASP A 281 9.60 1.17 -7.02
CA ASP A 281 11.05 1.37 -7.08
C ASP A 281 11.80 0.27 -7.87
N ILE A 282 11.16 -0.90 -8.08
CA ILE A 282 11.68 -2.02 -8.88
C ILE A 282 10.87 -2.29 -10.16
N GLY A 283 9.90 -1.43 -10.48
CA GLY A 283 9.06 -1.56 -11.67
C GLY A 283 7.97 -2.63 -11.58
N PHE A 284 7.32 -2.81 -10.43
CA PHE A 284 6.29 -3.84 -10.22
C PHE A 284 5.16 -3.87 -11.27
N LYS A 285 4.59 -2.71 -11.61
CA LYS A 285 3.61 -2.57 -12.71
C LYS A 285 4.15 -3.12 -14.04
N ASN A 286 5.41 -2.81 -14.33
CA ASN A 286 6.09 -3.23 -15.55
C ASN A 286 6.30 -4.75 -15.57
N MET A 287 6.69 -5.34 -14.43
CA MET A 287 6.81 -6.80 -14.30
C MET A 287 5.47 -7.50 -14.54
N ILE A 288 4.39 -7.03 -13.92
CA ILE A 288 3.05 -7.57 -14.16
C ILE A 288 2.66 -7.46 -15.64
N GLN A 289 2.87 -6.28 -16.25
CA GLN A 289 2.59 -6.07 -17.67
C GLN A 289 3.38 -7.03 -18.56
N PHE A 290 4.65 -7.31 -18.24
CA PHE A 290 5.47 -8.26 -18.98
C PHE A 290 4.88 -9.68 -19.02
N PHE A 291 4.42 -10.19 -17.87
CA PHE A 291 3.95 -11.57 -17.76
C PHE A 291 2.49 -11.77 -18.17
N ILE A 292 1.67 -10.71 -18.20
CA ILE A 292 0.26 -10.82 -18.57
C ILE A 292 0.03 -10.57 -20.07
N VAL A 293 0.92 -9.87 -20.76
CA VAL A 293 0.77 -9.59 -22.20
C VAL A 293 1.08 -10.85 -23.02
N PRO A 294 0.16 -11.28 -23.91
CA PRO A 294 0.32 -12.53 -24.66
C PRO A 294 1.45 -12.45 -25.69
N VAL A 295 2.45 -13.31 -25.52
CA VAL A 295 3.63 -13.38 -26.40
C VAL A 295 3.52 -14.48 -27.46
N ARG A 296 2.53 -15.37 -27.34
CA ARG A 296 2.36 -16.52 -28.26
C ARG A 296 1.76 -16.16 -29.61
N HIS A 297 1.16 -14.98 -29.75
CA HIS A 297 0.88 -14.43 -31.08
C HIS A 297 2.17 -13.82 -31.61
N LYS A 298 2.48 -14.04 -32.91
CA LYS A 298 3.60 -13.35 -33.57
C LYS A 298 3.39 -11.85 -33.46
N LEU A 299 3.92 -11.25 -32.41
CA LEU A 299 3.97 -9.80 -32.25
C LEU A 299 5.03 -9.32 -33.22
N GLU A 300 4.59 -8.71 -34.32
CA GLU A 300 5.47 -7.89 -35.13
C GLU A 300 6.11 -6.80 -34.25
N TYR A 301 7.27 -6.28 -34.67
CA TYR A 301 8.06 -5.30 -33.93
C TYR A 301 7.23 -4.14 -33.33
N LEU A 302 6.23 -3.65 -34.08
CA LEU A 302 5.35 -2.56 -33.64
C LEU A 302 4.45 -2.97 -32.46
N GLY A 303 3.90 -4.19 -32.48
CA GLY A 303 3.09 -4.71 -31.39
C GLY A 303 3.91 -4.83 -30.11
N ALA A 304 5.11 -5.40 -30.19
CA ALA A 304 5.99 -5.52 -29.05
C ALA A 304 6.40 -4.15 -28.46
N ARG A 305 6.59 -3.13 -29.30
CA ARG A 305 6.91 -1.77 -28.84
C ARG A 305 5.76 -1.08 -28.12
N LEU A 306 4.51 -1.37 -28.50
CA LEU A 306 3.32 -0.71 -27.96
C LEU A 306 2.78 -1.36 -26.69
N THR A 307 3.12 -2.63 -26.42
CA THR A 307 2.48 -3.39 -25.34
C THR A 307 3.42 -3.93 -24.29
N PHE A 308 4.71 -4.11 -24.58
CA PHE A 308 5.69 -4.46 -23.55
C PHE A 308 6.08 -3.24 -22.70
N PRO A 309 6.41 -3.48 -21.42
CA PRO A 309 6.77 -2.42 -20.50
C PRO A 309 8.15 -1.82 -20.80
N ASP A 310 8.43 -0.65 -20.22
CA ASP A 310 9.75 -0.03 -20.30
C ASP A 310 10.81 -0.77 -19.48
N ILE A 311 10.44 -1.32 -18.30
CA ILE A 311 11.35 -2.08 -17.43
C ILE A 311 11.02 -3.58 -17.57
N CYS A 312 11.97 -4.37 -18.06
CA CYS A 312 11.79 -5.83 -18.11
C CYS A 312 12.11 -6.50 -16.76
N PRO A 313 11.58 -7.71 -16.49
CA PRO A 313 12.03 -8.56 -15.38
C PRO A 313 13.52 -8.91 -15.49
N ALA A 314 14.13 -9.52 -14.47
CA ALA A 314 15.49 -10.05 -14.59
C ALA A 314 15.59 -11.10 -15.72
N VAL A 315 16.71 -11.11 -16.45
CA VAL A 315 16.94 -11.98 -17.62
C VAL A 315 16.66 -13.46 -17.34
N LYS A 316 17.01 -13.97 -16.15
CA LYS A 316 16.74 -15.36 -15.76
C LYS A 316 15.23 -15.71 -15.80
N TYR A 317 14.35 -14.76 -15.46
CA TYR A 317 12.89 -14.98 -15.50
C TYR A 317 12.30 -14.72 -16.89
N GLN A 318 12.91 -13.82 -17.67
CA GLN A 318 12.55 -13.64 -19.09
C GLN A 318 12.75 -14.96 -19.86
N ASN A 319 13.93 -15.57 -19.70
CA ASN A 319 14.31 -16.81 -20.40
C ASN A 319 13.46 -18.00 -19.97
N GLN A 320 13.02 -18.08 -18.72
CA GLN A 320 12.16 -19.17 -18.25
C GLN A 320 10.79 -19.17 -18.95
N VAL A 321 10.30 -17.98 -19.33
CA VAL A 321 8.94 -17.82 -19.85
C VAL A 321 8.92 -17.71 -21.38
N TYR A 322 9.89 -17.02 -21.98
CA TYR A 322 9.85 -16.61 -23.39
C TYR A 322 11.08 -17.02 -24.20
N GLN A 323 11.76 -18.10 -23.80
CA GLN A 323 12.93 -18.64 -24.51
C GLN A 323 12.65 -18.79 -26.01
N GLY A 324 13.48 -18.16 -26.86
CA GLY A 324 13.36 -18.29 -28.33
C GLY A 324 12.36 -17.33 -28.97
N THR A 325 11.83 -16.34 -28.25
CA THR A 325 11.03 -15.26 -28.84
C THR A 325 11.90 -14.03 -29.13
N GLU A 326 12.54 -14.04 -30.30
CA GLU A 326 13.53 -13.03 -30.73
C GLU A 326 13.04 -11.58 -30.51
N ASN A 327 11.76 -11.28 -30.76
CA ASN A 327 11.21 -9.94 -30.58
C ASN A 327 11.19 -9.45 -29.13
N VAL A 328 10.87 -10.32 -28.17
CA VAL A 328 10.84 -9.96 -26.74
C VAL A 328 12.24 -9.82 -26.20
N GLU A 329 13.12 -10.76 -26.55
CA GLU A 329 14.53 -10.68 -26.19
C GLU A 329 15.17 -9.39 -26.73
N ASN A 330 14.92 -9.05 -28.00
CA ASN A 330 15.41 -7.82 -28.61
C ASN A 330 14.79 -6.56 -27.98
N HIS A 331 13.51 -6.60 -27.62
CA HIS A 331 12.87 -5.50 -26.89
C HIS A 331 13.57 -5.26 -25.55
N CYS A 332 13.73 -6.29 -24.72
CA CYS A 332 14.34 -6.16 -23.40
C CYS A 332 15.82 -5.79 -23.48
N LYS A 333 16.58 -6.37 -24.42
CA LYS A 333 17.98 -5.95 -24.70
C LYS A 333 18.07 -4.47 -25.04
N ARG A 334 17.16 -3.98 -25.89
CA ARG A 334 17.10 -2.56 -26.27
C ARG A 334 16.74 -1.66 -25.08
N ARG A 335 15.72 -2.02 -24.30
CA ARG A 335 15.31 -1.25 -23.11
C ARG A 335 16.40 -1.20 -22.06
N PHE A 336 17.06 -2.33 -21.79
CA PHE A 336 18.20 -2.37 -20.89
C PHE A 336 19.34 -1.45 -21.38
N LYS A 337 19.63 -1.44 -22.68
CA LYS A 337 20.63 -0.52 -23.27
C LYS A 337 20.22 0.96 -23.17
N GLU A 338 18.94 1.27 -23.35
CA GLU A 338 18.39 2.63 -23.25
C GLU A 338 18.39 3.15 -21.80
N MET A 339 17.97 2.32 -20.84
CA MET A 339 17.71 2.72 -19.45
C MET A 339 18.89 2.45 -18.52
N GLY A 340 19.68 1.41 -18.80
CA GLY A 340 20.80 0.97 -17.99
C GLY A 340 20.43 0.07 -16.81
N TYR A 341 19.19 -0.42 -16.72
CA TYR A 341 18.72 -1.31 -15.67
C TYR A 341 17.51 -2.16 -16.10
N ASP A 342 17.30 -3.28 -15.40
CA ASP A 342 16.08 -4.08 -15.38
C ASP A 342 15.60 -4.24 -13.92
N ALA A 343 14.49 -4.96 -13.69
CA ALA A 343 13.97 -5.17 -12.33
C ALA A 343 14.97 -5.89 -11.41
N GLY A 344 15.75 -6.85 -11.92
CA GLY A 344 16.78 -7.55 -11.15
C GLY A 344 17.88 -6.60 -10.69
N SER A 345 18.35 -5.75 -11.59
CA SER A 345 19.36 -4.73 -11.32
C SER A 345 18.88 -3.72 -10.27
N LEU A 346 17.61 -3.30 -10.33
CA LEU A 346 17.02 -2.40 -9.33
C LEU A 346 16.94 -3.02 -7.93
N ILE A 347 16.75 -4.33 -7.83
CA ILE A 347 16.81 -5.06 -6.54
C ILE A 347 18.26 -5.22 -6.06
N GLY A 348 19.25 -5.10 -6.95
CA GLY A 348 20.65 -5.41 -6.66
C GLY A 348 21.05 -6.84 -6.95
N LYS A 349 20.25 -7.57 -7.73
CA LYS A 349 20.59 -8.89 -8.28
C LYS A 349 21.28 -8.70 -9.63
N CYS A 350 22.54 -8.30 -9.61
CA CYS A 350 23.42 -8.45 -10.76
C CYS A 350 24.34 -9.67 -10.54
N CYS A 351 24.46 -10.52 -11.56
CA CYS A 351 25.35 -11.70 -11.62
C CYS A 351 24.92 -12.91 -10.77
N GLY A 352 23.99 -13.72 -11.29
CA GLY A 352 23.71 -15.07 -10.80
C GLY A 352 24.50 -16.12 -11.58
N SER A 353 25.59 -16.61 -10.98
CA SER A 353 26.52 -17.67 -11.44
C SER A 353 27.62 -17.24 -12.42
N GLN A 354 28.84 -17.73 -12.16
CA GLN A 354 30.04 -17.59 -12.99
C GLN A 354 29.89 -18.08 -14.45
N ASN A 355 28.71 -18.60 -14.84
CA ASN A 355 28.46 -19.19 -16.15
C ASN A 355 27.61 -18.33 -17.10
N ASP A 356 27.08 -17.17 -16.68
CA ASP A 356 26.33 -16.27 -17.58
C ASP A 356 27.21 -15.09 -18.05
N LYS A 357 28.28 -15.42 -18.79
CA LYS A 357 29.24 -14.46 -19.37
C LYS A 357 28.54 -13.36 -20.18
N ASP A 358 27.47 -13.72 -20.90
CA ASP A 358 26.69 -12.81 -21.75
C ASP A 358 25.92 -11.75 -20.94
N TYR A 359 25.52 -12.02 -19.69
CA TYR A 359 24.87 -11.04 -18.82
C TYR A 359 25.89 -10.06 -18.22
N CYS A 360 27.06 -10.55 -17.81
CA CYS A 360 28.17 -9.72 -17.35
C CYS A 360 28.73 -8.83 -18.47
N ASP A 361 28.88 -9.37 -19.69
CA ASP A 361 29.39 -8.62 -20.86
C ASP A 361 28.41 -7.54 -21.34
N ARG A 362 27.09 -7.74 -21.15
CA ARG A 362 26.06 -6.72 -21.39
C ARG A 362 26.10 -5.59 -20.34
N CYS A 363 26.42 -5.93 -19.10
CA CYS A 363 26.52 -5.01 -17.97
C CYS A 363 27.92 -4.40 -17.87
N ASN A 364 28.46 -3.84 -18.96
CA ASN A 364 29.78 -3.18 -19.04
C ASN A 364 29.92 -1.91 -18.14
N LYS A 365 29.11 -1.81 -17.08
CA LYS A 365 29.08 -0.84 -15.99
C LYS A 365 29.13 -1.61 -14.67
N VAL A 366 29.92 -1.10 -13.73
CA VAL A 366 30.07 -1.61 -12.36
C VAL A 366 28.71 -2.01 -11.80
N CYS A 367 28.60 -3.24 -11.30
CA CYS A 367 27.49 -3.67 -10.47
C CYS A 367 27.54 -2.82 -9.20
N GLU A 368 26.82 -1.69 -9.21
CA GLU A 368 26.71 -0.84 -8.03
C GLU A 368 25.93 -1.61 -6.95
N PRO A 369 26.29 -1.49 -5.67
CA PRO A 369 25.62 -2.21 -4.59
C PRO A 369 24.11 -1.89 -4.56
N THR A 370 23.36 -2.91 -4.13
CA THR A 370 21.90 -3.02 -3.97
C THR A 370 21.11 -1.70 -3.89
N HIS A 371 20.67 -1.17 -5.04
CA HIS A 371 19.92 0.09 -5.13
C HIS A 371 18.67 0.13 -4.24
N ILE A 372 17.91 -0.96 -4.15
CA ILE A 372 16.71 -0.97 -3.31
C ILE A 372 17.06 -0.93 -1.81
N LYS A 373 18.15 -1.58 -1.39
CA LYS A 373 18.61 -1.59 0.00
C LYS A 373 19.00 -0.18 0.43
N THR A 374 19.82 0.50 -0.37
CA THR A 374 20.22 1.89 -0.14
C THR A 374 18.97 2.77 -0.06
N LYS A 375 18.04 2.66 -1.01
CA LYS A 375 16.78 3.42 -1.00
C LYS A 375 15.97 3.22 0.29
N TYR A 376 15.81 1.98 0.75
CA TYR A 376 15.17 1.69 2.03
C TYR A 376 15.93 2.33 3.20
N THR A 377 17.25 2.13 3.29
CA THR A 377 18.08 2.70 4.36
C THR A 377 17.92 4.22 4.45
N VAL A 378 18.00 4.94 3.32
CA VAL A 378 17.77 6.38 3.28
C VAL A 378 16.37 6.74 3.78
N THR A 379 15.35 6.02 3.31
CA THR A 379 13.95 6.28 3.64
C THR A 379 13.67 6.06 5.12
N PHE A 380 14.16 4.96 5.70
CA PHE A 380 14.03 4.68 7.13
C PHE A 380 14.75 5.74 7.96
N LYS A 381 16.04 6.03 7.67
CA LYS A 381 16.79 7.08 8.37
C LYS A 381 16.08 8.42 8.32
N ALA A 382 15.48 8.79 7.18
CA ALA A 382 14.70 10.01 7.05
C ALA A 382 13.45 10.01 7.93
N ILE A 383 12.64 8.93 7.89
CA ILE A 383 11.43 8.81 8.73
C ILE A 383 11.80 8.93 10.22
N GLN A 384 12.83 8.19 10.66
CA GLN A 384 13.31 8.22 12.04
C GLN A 384 13.77 9.61 12.45
N ARG A 385 14.63 10.23 11.65
CA ARG A 385 15.24 11.51 11.97
C ARG A 385 14.22 12.64 12.09
N TYR A 386 13.25 12.67 11.18
CA TYR A 386 12.33 13.80 11.04
C TYR A 386 10.99 13.62 11.77
N LEU A 387 10.60 12.39 12.10
CA LEU A 387 9.43 12.12 12.96
C LEU A 387 9.82 11.73 14.38
N GLY A 388 11.12 11.53 14.65
CA GLY A 388 11.64 11.17 15.96
C GLY A 388 11.24 9.77 16.41
N VAL A 389 11.01 8.85 15.48
CA VAL A 389 10.60 7.46 15.74
C VAL A 389 11.79 6.51 15.73
N SER A 390 11.71 5.43 16.51
CA SER A 390 12.70 4.34 16.52
C SER A 390 12.36 3.25 15.50
N ASN A 391 13.31 2.33 15.27
CA ASN A 391 13.15 1.22 14.30
C ASN A 391 11.95 0.33 14.61
N ASP A 392 11.72 0.06 15.90
CA ASP A 392 10.64 -0.77 16.40
C ASP A 392 9.25 -0.14 16.26
N GLN A 393 9.17 1.12 15.82
CA GLN A 393 7.92 1.82 15.52
C GLN A 393 7.59 1.83 14.02
N ILE A 394 8.50 1.40 13.13
CA ILE A 394 8.27 1.41 11.68
C ILE A 394 8.02 -0.01 11.18
N TYR A 395 6.81 -0.27 10.70
CA TYR A 395 6.34 -1.56 10.23
C TYR A 395 6.28 -1.57 8.70
N LEU A 396 7.24 -2.27 8.09
CA LEU A 396 7.27 -2.47 6.64
C LEU A 396 6.32 -3.60 6.26
N THR A 397 5.19 -3.23 5.66
CA THR A 397 4.19 -4.16 5.14
C THR A 397 4.58 -4.61 3.73
N GLN A 398 4.86 -5.90 3.55
CA GLN A 398 5.23 -6.49 2.25
C GLN A 398 4.02 -6.72 1.34
N TYR A 399 4.29 -6.87 0.03
CA TYR A 399 3.29 -7.28 -0.96
C TYR A 399 2.95 -8.77 -0.76
N PRO A 400 1.67 -9.14 -0.56
CA PRO A 400 1.28 -10.55 -0.42
C PRO A 400 1.41 -11.33 -1.73
N ASP A 401 1.49 -12.66 -1.63
CA ASP A 401 1.51 -13.54 -2.80
C ASP A 401 0.10 -14.02 -3.20
N PRO A 402 -0.41 -13.62 -4.38
CA PRO A 402 -1.71 -14.05 -4.88
C PRO A 402 -1.67 -15.37 -5.67
N PHE A 403 -0.55 -16.09 -5.75
CA PHE A 403 -0.35 -17.22 -6.67
C PHE A 403 -0.36 -18.61 -6.01
N ARG A 404 0.03 -18.72 -4.73
CA ARG A 404 0.05 -20.00 -4.02
C ARG A 404 -1.33 -20.42 -3.50
N ALA A 405 -1.63 -21.70 -3.66
CA ALA A 405 -2.90 -22.30 -3.23
C ALA A 405 -2.84 -22.90 -1.81
N ASN A 406 -1.70 -23.44 -1.37
CA ASN A 406 -1.51 -24.10 -0.08
C ASN A 406 -0.13 -23.76 0.54
N VAL A 407 0.01 -23.84 1.87
CA VAL A 407 1.33 -23.84 2.55
C VAL A 407 1.93 -25.24 2.36
N LEU A 408 3.21 -25.33 2.01
CA LEU A 408 3.92 -26.60 2.11
C LEU A 408 4.04 -26.98 3.61
N PRO A 409 3.82 -28.25 4.00
CA PRO A 409 3.79 -28.67 5.41
C PRO A 409 5.01 -28.26 6.26
N ASN A 410 6.15 -27.95 5.62
CA ASN A 410 7.39 -27.55 6.29
C ASN A 410 7.55 -26.02 6.48
N GLN A 411 6.56 -25.20 6.09
CA GLN A 411 6.58 -23.73 6.25
C GLN A 411 5.57 -23.21 7.28
N GLU A 412 4.97 -24.08 8.10
CA GLU A 412 3.95 -23.72 9.11
C GLU A 412 4.47 -22.86 10.28
N THR A 413 5.76 -22.52 10.33
CA THR A 413 6.33 -21.73 11.43
C THR A 413 7.33 -20.68 10.93
N ALA A 414 6.89 -19.77 10.06
CA ALA A 414 7.51 -18.44 10.05
C ALA A 414 7.02 -17.68 11.28
N SER A 415 7.54 -18.08 12.46
CA SER A 415 7.48 -17.28 13.67
C SER A 415 8.04 -15.87 13.39
N SER A 416 7.70 -14.92 14.25
CA SER A 416 8.17 -13.52 14.25
C SER A 416 9.71 -13.35 14.18
N ASP A 417 10.49 -14.44 14.27
CA ASP A 417 11.95 -14.50 14.28
C ASP A 417 12.57 -15.20 13.04
N SER A 418 11.97 -15.09 11.86
CA SER A 418 12.58 -15.71 10.67
C SER A 418 13.73 -14.84 10.12
N THR A 419 14.97 -15.30 10.31
CA THR A 419 16.22 -14.67 9.82
C THR A 419 16.34 -14.71 8.29
N ALA A 420 17.28 -13.96 7.70
CA ALA A 420 17.55 -13.96 6.25
C ALA A 420 17.81 -15.37 5.63
N GLU A 421 18.17 -16.37 6.44
CA GLU A 421 18.33 -17.78 6.05
C GLU A 421 17.00 -18.49 5.71
N SER A 422 15.87 -18.10 6.32
CA SER A 422 14.55 -18.66 5.97
C SER A 422 14.09 -18.16 4.59
N ALA A 423 14.43 -16.92 4.26
CA ALA A 423 14.10 -16.26 3.00
C ALA A 423 14.91 -16.81 1.82
N SER A 424 16.18 -17.20 2.03
CA SER A 424 16.99 -17.85 0.98
C SER A 424 16.51 -19.27 0.66
N LYS A 425 16.01 -20.03 1.65
CA LYS A 425 15.40 -21.36 1.42
C LYS A 425 14.14 -21.30 0.57
N ALA A 426 13.35 -20.22 0.68
CA ALA A 426 12.14 -20.04 -0.13
C ALA A 426 12.44 -20.01 -1.64
N GLN A 427 13.63 -19.57 -2.07
CA GLN A 427 13.98 -19.44 -3.49
C GLN A 427 14.27 -20.78 -4.20
N ASP A 428 14.74 -21.79 -3.46
CA ASP A 428 14.89 -23.16 -3.98
C ASP A 428 13.55 -23.93 -4.00
N ASP A 429 12.58 -23.51 -3.18
CA ASP A 429 11.25 -24.13 -3.05
C ASP A 429 10.23 -23.64 -4.10
N ILE A 430 10.45 -22.53 -4.83
CA ILE A 430 9.48 -22.05 -5.85
C ILE A 430 9.29 -23.05 -6.99
N LYS A 431 10.28 -23.92 -7.24
CA LYS A 431 10.15 -24.99 -8.26
C LYS A 431 9.15 -26.07 -7.84
N THR A 432 8.99 -26.28 -6.54
CA THR A 432 8.16 -27.34 -5.92
C THR A 432 6.86 -26.80 -5.32
N GLU A 433 6.77 -25.49 -5.07
CA GLU A 433 5.56 -24.84 -4.56
C GLU A 433 4.38 -24.95 -5.56
N PRO A 434 3.17 -25.34 -5.10
CA PRO A 434 1.98 -25.38 -5.94
C PRO A 434 1.49 -23.95 -6.23
N VAL A 435 1.90 -23.44 -7.39
CA VAL A 435 1.49 -22.15 -7.96
C VAL A 435 0.34 -22.36 -8.93
N TYR A 436 -0.71 -21.55 -8.81
CA TYR A 436 -1.80 -21.56 -9.78
C TYR A 436 -1.44 -20.74 -11.02
N GLY A 437 -1.75 -21.30 -12.19
CA GLY A 437 -1.84 -20.57 -13.44
C GLY A 437 -2.83 -21.23 -14.40
N ASP A 438 -3.24 -20.49 -15.43
CA ASP A 438 -4.14 -21.03 -16.44
C ASP A 438 -3.49 -22.16 -17.23
N ARG A 439 -4.26 -23.24 -17.47
CA ARG A 439 -3.80 -24.43 -18.21
C ARG A 439 -3.71 -24.22 -19.73
N GLN A 440 -4.43 -23.24 -20.26
CA GLN A 440 -4.53 -22.94 -21.69
C GLN A 440 -4.40 -21.43 -21.91
N GLY A 441 -3.77 -21.03 -23.02
CA GLY A 441 -3.65 -19.62 -23.40
C GLY A 441 -4.98 -18.96 -23.79
N TYR A 442 -5.98 -19.75 -24.21
CA TYR A 442 -7.30 -19.29 -24.61
C TYR A 442 -8.31 -19.38 -23.48
N ASN A 443 -8.81 -18.24 -23.01
CA ASN A 443 -9.96 -18.19 -22.10
C ASN A 443 -10.81 -16.92 -22.32
N VAL A 444 -11.96 -17.07 -22.96
CA VAL A 444 -12.95 -15.97 -23.11
C VAL A 444 -13.53 -15.50 -21.79
N ASP A 445 -13.44 -16.33 -20.76
CA ASP A 445 -13.83 -16.05 -19.38
C ASP A 445 -12.60 -15.68 -18.53
N SER A 446 -11.51 -15.23 -19.16
CA SER A 446 -10.34 -14.73 -18.44
C SER A 446 -10.68 -13.51 -17.60
N GLN A 447 -10.14 -13.52 -16.38
CA GLN A 447 -10.21 -12.43 -15.41
C GLN A 447 -9.42 -11.19 -15.83
N TRP A 448 -8.61 -11.29 -16.89
CA TRP A 448 -7.75 -10.20 -17.35
C TRP A 448 -8.23 -9.58 -18.66
N ASN A 449 -9.34 -10.04 -19.23
CA ASN A 449 -9.83 -9.63 -20.55
C ASN A 449 -10.05 -8.13 -20.74
N ALA A 450 -10.30 -7.37 -19.68
CA ALA A 450 -10.45 -5.94 -19.73
C ALA A 450 -9.15 -5.21 -20.10
N LEU A 451 -7.98 -5.86 -20.01
CA LEU A 451 -6.73 -5.30 -20.54
C LEU A 451 -6.78 -5.03 -22.05
N LYS A 452 -7.65 -5.74 -22.80
CA LYS A 452 -7.90 -5.50 -24.23
C LYS A 452 -8.32 -4.06 -24.54
N THR A 453 -8.91 -3.37 -23.57
CA THR A 453 -9.36 -1.98 -23.72
C THR A 453 -8.22 -0.97 -23.88
N GLN A 454 -6.99 -1.32 -23.46
CA GLN A 454 -5.84 -0.43 -23.60
C GLN A 454 -5.10 -0.60 -24.93
N ILE A 455 -5.35 -1.68 -25.65
CA ILE A 455 -4.63 -1.93 -26.88
C ILE A 455 -5.25 -1.06 -27.97
N PRO A 456 -4.47 -0.14 -28.58
CA PRO A 456 -5.00 0.75 -29.59
C PRO A 456 -5.31 0.01 -30.90
N PHE A 457 -6.11 0.64 -31.75
CA PHE A 457 -6.38 0.23 -33.14
C PHE A 457 -6.93 -1.20 -33.33
N ASN A 458 -7.62 -1.76 -32.33
CA ASN A 458 -8.13 -3.13 -32.35
C ASN A 458 -7.04 -4.21 -32.50
N LEU A 459 -5.76 -3.87 -32.35
CA LEU A 459 -4.65 -4.83 -32.48
C LEU A 459 -4.79 -5.98 -31.49
N GLY A 460 -5.42 -5.72 -30.34
CA GLY A 460 -5.62 -6.66 -29.25
C GLY A 460 -6.94 -7.43 -29.23
N LYS A 461 -7.78 -7.33 -30.27
CA LYS A 461 -9.09 -8.01 -30.27
C LYS A 461 -8.95 -9.53 -30.18
N GLU A 462 -8.01 -10.07 -30.96
CA GLU A 462 -7.64 -11.48 -30.98
C GLU A 462 -6.61 -11.85 -29.90
N TRP A 463 -6.16 -10.88 -29.08
CA TRP A 463 -5.19 -11.15 -28.03
C TRP A 463 -5.89 -11.73 -26.81
N GLU A 464 -5.18 -12.61 -26.11
CA GLU A 464 -5.73 -13.38 -24.99
C GLU A 464 -4.86 -13.14 -23.77
N PHE A 465 -5.43 -12.50 -22.74
CA PHE A 465 -4.70 -12.19 -21.53
C PHE A 465 -4.93 -13.30 -20.52
N ASN A 466 -3.99 -14.22 -20.37
CA ASN A 466 -3.98 -15.25 -19.33
C ASN A 466 -2.64 -15.21 -18.61
N LEU A 467 -2.62 -15.65 -17.36
CA LEU A 467 -1.38 -15.82 -16.62
C LEU A 467 -1.11 -17.32 -16.46
N LEU A 468 -0.18 -17.84 -17.27
CA LEU A 468 0.22 -19.23 -17.26
C LEU A 468 0.97 -19.57 -15.96
N GLU A 469 0.99 -20.85 -15.59
CA GLU A 469 1.69 -21.30 -14.37
C GLU A 469 3.18 -20.92 -14.37
N VAL A 470 3.85 -21.04 -15.52
CA VAL A 470 5.26 -20.65 -15.66
C VAL A 470 5.47 -19.14 -15.52
N GLU A 471 4.52 -18.33 -16.00
CA GLU A 471 4.52 -16.87 -15.87
C GLU A 471 4.29 -16.45 -14.42
N ALA A 472 3.33 -17.08 -13.75
CA ALA A 472 3.06 -16.88 -12.33
C ALA A 472 4.28 -17.26 -11.46
N LYS A 473 4.96 -18.37 -11.76
CA LYS A 473 6.21 -18.77 -11.08
C LYS A 473 7.34 -17.77 -11.28
N GLY A 474 7.53 -17.29 -12.52
CA GLY A 474 8.54 -16.27 -12.83
C GLY A 474 8.29 -14.95 -12.10
N LEU A 475 7.03 -14.49 -12.09
CA LEU A 475 6.63 -13.28 -11.36
C LEU A 475 6.80 -13.46 -9.84
N LEU A 476 6.35 -14.58 -9.27
CA LEU A 476 6.51 -14.88 -7.84
C LEU A 476 7.99 -14.86 -7.43
N ALA A 477 8.86 -15.54 -8.19
CA ALA A 477 10.29 -15.59 -7.91
C ALA A 477 10.96 -14.21 -7.99
N GLN A 478 10.54 -13.37 -8.93
CA GLN A 478 11.04 -12.00 -9.06
C GLN A 478 10.62 -11.12 -7.87
N VAL A 479 9.41 -11.28 -7.33
CA VAL A 479 8.96 -10.58 -6.12
C VAL A 479 9.65 -11.14 -4.88
N ASP A 480 9.91 -12.45 -4.81
CA ASP A 480 10.70 -13.06 -3.73
C ASP A 480 12.16 -12.56 -3.71
N ASP A 481 12.75 -12.21 -4.86
CA ASP A 481 14.06 -11.51 -4.88
C ASP A 481 14.01 -10.18 -4.11
N LEU A 482 12.91 -9.41 -4.21
CA LEU A 482 12.70 -8.18 -3.44
C LEU A 482 12.52 -8.49 -1.95
N ARG A 483 11.68 -9.47 -1.61
CA ARG A 483 11.46 -9.87 -0.20
C ARG A 483 12.77 -10.30 0.47
N ASN A 484 13.63 -11.01 -0.26
CA ASN A 484 14.96 -11.41 0.19
C ASN A 484 15.85 -10.19 0.42
N ALA A 485 15.86 -9.22 -0.50
CA ALA A 485 16.61 -7.98 -0.30
C ALA A 485 16.13 -7.22 0.96
N ILE A 486 14.82 -7.14 1.16
CA ILE A 486 14.19 -6.52 2.34
C ILE A 486 14.54 -7.26 3.63
N ALA A 487 14.53 -8.60 3.64
CA ALA A 487 14.82 -9.41 4.82
C ALA A 487 16.28 -9.24 5.32
N THR A 488 17.18 -8.76 4.47
CA THR A 488 18.57 -8.43 4.85
C THR A 488 18.76 -7.00 5.37
N LEU A 489 17.68 -6.22 5.47
CA LEU A 489 17.73 -4.89 6.08
C LEU A 489 17.90 -5.03 7.60
N ASN A 490 18.99 -4.48 8.12
CA ASN A 490 19.20 -4.39 9.55
C ASN A 490 18.22 -3.38 10.16
N ASN A 491 17.69 -3.68 11.35
CA ASN A 491 16.91 -2.77 12.18
C ASN A 491 15.61 -2.25 11.53
N VAL A 492 14.86 -3.08 10.81
CA VAL A 492 13.53 -2.73 10.30
C VAL A 492 12.53 -3.79 10.76
N ASN A 493 11.37 -3.40 11.30
CA ASN A 493 10.31 -4.38 11.54
C ASN A 493 9.64 -4.75 10.21
N VAL A 494 10.04 -5.88 9.63
CA VAL A 494 9.40 -6.44 8.44
C VAL A 494 8.37 -7.47 8.89
N ILE A 495 7.11 -7.30 8.49
CA ILE A 495 6.05 -8.27 8.83
C ILE A 495 6.08 -9.41 7.80
N LEU A 496 6.92 -10.41 8.05
CA LEU A 496 7.20 -11.50 7.09
C LEU A 496 5.99 -12.40 6.80
N GLY A 497 5.07 -12.54 7.77
CA GLY A 497 3.81 -13.28 7.59
C GLY A 497 2.96 -12.76 6.43
N LEU A 498 3.14 -11.50 6.02
CA LEU A 498 2.38 -10.90 4.91
C LEU A 498 2.61 -11.59 3.56
N ARG A 499 3.73 -12.29 3.34
CA ARG A 499 3.92 -13.11 2.12
C ARG A 499 2.73 -14.07 1.93
N ASN A 500 2.21 -14.62 3.02
CA ASN A 500 1.16 -15.65 3.01
C ASN A 500 -0.26 -15.09 3.16
N ALA A 501 -0.45 -13.77 3.26
CA ALA A 501 -1.78 -13.20 3.55
C ALA A 501 -2.84 -13.56 2.50
N PHE A 502 -2.47 -13.85 1.25
CA PHE A 502 -3.40 -14.19 0.15
C PHE A 502 -3.44 -15.67 -0.19
N LEU A 503 -2.86 -16.52 0.66
CA LEU A 503 -2.83 -17.94 0.39
C LEU A 503 -4.24 -18.51 0.23
N GLY A 504 -4.47 -19.23 -0.87
CA GLY A 504 -5.80 -19.78 -1.17
C GLY A 504 -6.84 -18.74 -1.61
N HIS A 505 -6.48 -17.45 -1.64
CA HIS A 505 -7.32 -16.32 -2.04
C HIS A 505 -6.81 -15.67 -3.34
N GLY A 506 -6.20 -16.44 -4.23
CA GLY A 506 -5.64 -15.92 -5.47
C GLY A 506 -6.66 -15.45 -6.50
N TRP A 507 -6.17 -14.99 -7.65
CA TRP A 507 -6.98 -14.41 -8.72
C TRP A 507 -7.93 -15.41 -9.41
N TRP A 508 -7.84 -16.72 -9.12
CA TRP A 508 -8.72 -17.75 -9.67
C TRP A 508 -9.96 -18.04 -8.80
N MET A 509 -10.08 -17.37 -7.65
CA MET A 509 -11.13 -17.59 -6.64
C MET A 509 -12.38 -16.74 -6.88
N GLY A 510 -13.42 -16.92 -6.08
CA GLY A 510 -14.67 -16.14 -6.17
C GLY A 510 -15.72 -16.67 -7.14
N SER A 511 -16.96 -16.20 -6.96
CA SER A 511 -18.16 -16.73 -7.62
C SER A 511 -18.28 -16.36 -9.11
N ASN A 512 -17.83 -15.16 -9.49
CA ASN A 512 -17.95 -14.62 -10.84
C ASN A 512 -16.58 -14.56 -11.53
N LYS A 513 -15.95 -15.73 -11.69
CA LYS A 513 -14.57 -15.85 -12.17
C LYS A 513 -14.35 -15.06 -13.46
N GLY A 514 -15.15 -15.27 -14.50
CA GLY A 514 -14.95 -14.64 -15.80
C GLY A 514 -15.72 -13.36 -16.05
N LEU A 515 -15.74 -12.40 -15.12
CA LEU A 515 -16.44 -11.16 -15.41
C LEU A 515 -15.77 -10.42 -16.56
N PRO A 516 -16.46 -9.93 -17.59
CA PRO A 516 -17.90 -9.89 -17.65
C PRO A 516 -18.48 -10.86 -18.69
N SER A 517 -18.55 -12.18 -18.41
CA SER A 517 -19.43 -13.07 -19.19
C SER A 517 -19.67 -14.50 -18.66
N HIS A 518 -19.78 -14.75 -17.36
CA HIS A 518 -20.13 -16.14 -16.96
C HIS A 518 -21.61 -16.51 -17.23
N ALA A 519 -22.50 -15.54 -17.52
CA ALA A 519 -23.88 -15.78 -17.92
C ALA A 519 -24.27 -14.92 -19.14
N PRO A 520 -25.08 -15.44 -20.09
CA PRO A 520 -25.55 -14.69 -21.26
C PRO A 520 -26.39 -13.44 -20.91
N GLU A 521 -26.78 -13.28 -19.64
CA GLU A 521 -27.63 -12.18 -19.16
C GLU A 521 -27.14 -11.52 -17.86
N TRP A 522 -25.83 -11.53 -17.56
CA TRP A 522 -25.33 -10.81 -16.38
C TRP A 522 -25.36 -9.28 -16.59
N ALA A 523 -25.91 -8.54 -15.62
CA ALA A 523 -25.92 -7.08 -15.65
C ALA A 523 -24.77 -6.52 -14.78
N PRO A 524 -23.96 -5.56 -15.28
CA PRO A 524 -22.94 -4.91 -14.47
C PRO A 524 -23.47 -4.19 -13.22
N SER A 525 -24.77 -3.86 -13.19
CA SER A 525 -25.44 -3.34 -11.99
C SER A 525 -25.50 -4.34 -10.83
N ASP A 526 -25.30 -5.63 -11.10
CA ASP A 526 -25.29 -6.69 -10.08
C ASP A 526 -23.91 -6.87 -9.45
N TRP A 527 -22.90 -6.12 -9.93
CA TRP A 527 -21.55 -6.13 -9.36
C TRP A 527 -21.55 -5.57 -7.94
N GLN A 528 -21.08 -6.38 -6.99
CA GLN A 528 -20.98 -6.00 -5.59
C GLN A 528 -19.51 -5.97 -5.17
N ALA A 529 -18.85 -4.84 -5.44
CA ALA A 529 -17.40 -4.67 -5.27
C ALA A 529 -16.85 -4.98 -3.86
N TYR A 530 -17.70 -4.94 -2.84
CA TYR A 530 -17.35 -5.12 -1.42
C TYR A 530 -18.12 -6.25 -0.74
N LYS A 531 -18.81 -7.10 -1.51
CA LYS A 531 -19.44 -8.27 -0.92
C LYS A 531 -18.36 -9.24 -0.44
N TYR A 532 -18.49 -9.65 0.82
CA TYR A 532 -17.66 -10.72 1.36
C TYR A 532 -18.04 -12.06 0.71
N GLU A 533 -17.02 -12.81 0.32
CA GLU A 533 -17.13 -14.18 -0.15
C GLU A 533 -16.11 -15.03 0.61
N ALA A 534 -16.55 -16.12 1.25
CA ALA A 534 -15.67 -16.99 2.03
C ALA A 534 -14.54 -17.60 1.17
N ALA A 535 -14.84 -17.96 -0.08
CA ALA A 535 -13.87 -18.38 -1.08
C ALA A 535 -13.54 -17.23 -2.07
N GLY A 536 -13.46 -16.00 -1.56
CA GLY A 536 -13.23 -14.80 -2.36
C GLY A 536 -11.78 -14.66 -2.82
N ARG A 537 -11.58 -13.99 -3.95
CA ARG A 537 -10.27 -13.48 -4.38
C ARG A 537 -9.84 -12.34 -3.44
N ALA A 538 -8.55 -12.26 -3.11
CA ALA A 538 -7.95 -11.16 -2.37
C ALA A 538 -7.36 -10.08 -3.29
N ILE A 539 -7.21 -10.37 -4.58
CA ILE A 539 -6.61 -9.50 -5.58
C ILE A 539 -7.63 -9.11 -6.65
N ARG A 540 -7.59 -7.85 -7.08
CA ARG A 540 -8.36 -7.33 -8.21
C ARG A 540 -7.69 -7.69 -9.51
N THR A 541 -8.45 -8.20 -10.46
CA THR A 541 -7.99 -8.31 -11.84
C THR A 541 -8.36 -7.05 -12.63
N ALA A 542 -8.01 -7.00 -13.91
CA ALA A 542 -8.38 -5.88 -14.78
C ALA A 542 -9.90 -5.73 -14.87
N ASN A 543 -10.63 -6.85 -14.92
CA ASN A 543 -12.08 -6.84 -15.03
C ASN A 543 -12.72 -6.23 -13.77
N ASP A 544 -12.25 -6.64 -12.60
CA ASP A 544 -12.70 -6.09 -11.30
C ASP A 544 -12.41 -4.59 -11.21
N SER A 545 -11.24 -4.17 -11.70
CA SER A 545 -10.78 -2.77 -11.67
C SER A 545 -11.71 -1.89 -12.49
N TYR A 546 -11.99 -2.24 -13.74
CA TYR A 546 -12.94 -1.50 -14.56
C TYR A 546 -14.34 -1.45 -13.95
N LEU A 547 -14.85 -2.60 -13.49
CA LEU A 547 -16.19 -2.67 -12.92
C LEU A 547 -16.34 -1.81 -11.67
N THR A 548 -15.27 -1.73 -10.88
CA THR A 548 -15.29 -1.02 -9.59
C THR A 548 -14.94 0.47 -9.74
N GLN A 549 -14.10 0.82 -10.71
CA GLN A 549 -13.45 2.14 -10.81
C GLN A 549 -13.84 2.93 -12.04
N ALA A 550 -14.78 2.45 -12.85
CA ALA A 550 -15.25 3.18 -14.03
C ALA A 550 -15.64 4.63 -13.69
N GLY A 551 -15.22 5.56 -14.56
CA GLY A 551 -15.40 6.99 -14.34
C GLY A 551 -14.30 7.69 -13.55
N ALA A 552 -13.34 6.96 -12.97
CA ALA A 552 -12.11 7.51 -12.40
C ALA A 552 -11.07 7.86 -13.49
N ILE A 553 -10.01 8.58 -13.10
CA ILE A 553 -8.83 8.79 -13.94
C ILE A 553 -8.15 7.43 -14.13
N ASN A 554 -7.97 6.99 -15.39
CA ASN A 554 -7.36 5.71 -15.76
C ASN A 554 -7.98 4.46 -15.10
N GLN A 555 -9.07 3.97 -15.69
CA GLN A 555 -9.96 2.91 -15.19
C GLN A 555 -9.34 1.50 -15.00
N MET A 556 -8.02 1.33 -15.23
CA MET A 556 -7.28 0.11 -14.91
C MET A 556 -6.35 0.21 -13.71
N ASN A 557 -6.13 1.41 -13.17
CA ASN A 557 -5.41 1.55 -11.92
C ASN A 557 -6.09 0.65 -10.88
N GLY A 558 -5.33 -0.02 -10.01
CA GLY A 558 -5.86 -1.07 -9.14
C GLY A 558 -5.87 -2.49 -9.71
N THR A 559 -5.53 -2.69 -10.99
CA THR A 559 -5.27 -4.04 -11.51
C THR A 559 -4.11 -4.67 -10.76
N ALA A 560 -4.25 -5.93 -10.35
CA ALA A 560 -3.33 -6.67 -9.49
C ALA A 560 -3.14 -6.09 -8.07
N HIS A 561 -4.00 -5.17 -7.62
CA HIS A 561 -3.98 -4.66 -6.24
C HIS A 561 -4.92 -5.46 -5.34
N PRO A 562 -4.75 -5.42 -4.01
CA PRO A 562 -5.69 -6.04 -3.09
C PRO A 562 -7.11 -5.48 -3.30
N ASN A 563 -8.13 -6.33 -3.23
CA ASN A 563 -9.50 -5.84 -3.01
C ASN A 563 -9.76 -5.67 -1.50
N LEU A 564 -11.00 -5.37 -1.11
CA LEU A 564 -11.35 -5.24 0.31
C LEU A 564 -10.98 -6.50 1.12
N LEU A 565 -11.27 -7.71 0.61
CA LEU A 565 -10.87 -8.95 1.28
C LEU A 565 -9.35 -9.02 1.45
N GLY A 566 -8.58 -8.71 0.41
CA GLY A 566 -7.12 -8.68 0.50
C GLY A 566 -6.60 -7.64 1.50
N HIS A 567 -7.14 -6.42 1.51
CA HIS A 567 -6.76 -5.43 2.50
C HIS A 567 -7.10 -5.87 3.93
N THR A 568 -8.23 -6.55 4.13
CA THR A 568 -8.59 -7.14 5.44
C THR A 568 -7.59 -8.23 5.85
N LEU A 569 -7.27 -9.17 4.96
CA LEU A 569 -6.30 -10.23 5.25
C LEU A 569 -4.91 -9.68 5.61
N VAL A 570 -4.47 -8.62 4.92
CA VAL A 570 -3.22 -7.92 5.26
C VAL A 570 -3.34 -7.25 6.63
N ALA A 571 -4.44 -6.55 6.90
CA ALA A 571 -4.66 -5.88 8.17
C ALA A 571 -4.69 -6.89 9.34
N ASP A 572 -5.34 -8.05 9.18
CA ASP A 572 -5.42 -9.09 10.21
C ASP A 572 -4.02 -9.62 10.56
N ILE A 573 -3.17 -9.90 9.57
CA ILE A 573 -1.78 -10.34 9.80
C ILE A 573 -0.95 -9.25 10.50
N ILE A 574 -1.19 -7.97 10.18
CA ILE A 574 -0.54 -6.85 10.90
C ILE A 574 -1.02 -6.79 12.34
N MET A 575 -2.32 -6.99 12.58
CA MET A 575 -2.91 -7.00 13.93
C MET A 575 -2.38 -8.15 14.78
N GLU A 576 -2.08 -9.31 14.18
CA GLU A 576 -1.51 -10.47 14.88
C GLU A 576 -0.03 -10.31 15.26
N HIS A 577 0.67 -9.34 14.68
CA HIS A 577 2.06 -9.07 15.01
C HIS A 577 2.20 -8.65 16.49
N GLU A 578 3.06 -9.34 17.26
CA GLU A 578 3.22 -9.19 18.71
C GLU A 578 3.23 -7.73 19.19
N LYS A 579 4.16 -6.91 18.67
CA LYS A 579 4.26 -5.48 19.05
C LYS A 579 3.03 -4.63 18.69
N VAL A 580 2.22 -5.06 17.71
CA VAL A 580 0.97 -4.38 17.35
C VAL A 580 -0.14 -4.82 18.30
N ARG A 581 -0.17 -6.09 18.70
CA ARG A 581 -1.07 -6.62 19.73
C ARG A 581 -0.93 -5.87 21.05
N ASP A 582 0.31 -5.61 21.46
CA ASP A 582 0.60 -4.85 22.68
C ASP A 582 -0.08 -3.47 22.71
N LEU A 583 -0.32 -2.84 21.56
CA LEU A 583 -0.95 -1.51 21.48
C LEU A 583 -2.45 -1.51 21.84
N TYR A 584 -3.14 -2.65 21.75
CA TYR A 584 -4.56 -2.75 22.04
C TYR A 584 -4.94 -3.82 23.06
N GLU A 585 -4.02 -4.72 23.42
CA GLU A 585 -4.17 -5.70 24.50
C GLU A 585 -3.65 -5.20 25.85
N ALA A 586 -2.90 -4.09 25.88
CA ALA A 586 -2.46 -3.47 27.12
C ALA A 586 -3.67 -3.17 28.05
N PRO A 587 -3.58 -3.54 29.34
CA PRO A 587 -4.71 -3.57 30.28
C PRO A 587 -5.36 -2.21 30.58
#